data_AF-H0EJT8-F1
#
_entry.id   AF-H0EJT8-F1
#
_cell.length_a   1.000
_cell.length_b   1.000
_cell.length_c   1.000
_cell.angle_alpha   90.00
_cell.angle_beta   90.00
_cell.angle_gamma   90.00
#
_symmetry.space_group_name_H-M   'P 1'
#
loop_
_entity.id
_entity.type
_entity.pdbx_description
1 polymer ?
#
loop_
_entity_poly.entity_id
_entity_poly.type
_entity_poly.pdbx_seq_one_letter_code
_entity_poly.pdbx_strand_id
1 'polypeptide(L)'
;MTDSKSFSFKLPLKSMRRETTEFKSDEAACEEQLQASLLESITYVEDYTELTSLVAELEMAAQSGRAGETTKRGVDLVVVSHEFTDHMHKDTLLDIDPKVPVMATSKAAGIIRGWKHFANVVDIDRFDGDWRSNSLAKLSIGDQQDWLGVSRVAYAGSDLLYYHSAVMITFSPSPTASAQGIIYTPHGISPENLSPVASADPKIETLALLHGLQDIALPMGAQLNRGAHNGLKVQRMLGSKYWVGTHDEVKRGGGVVSWFLRRKRITLREAMEREVRGEDGEGSVGKELGEYPT
;
A
#
# COMPACT_ATOMS: atom_id res chain seq x y z
N MET A 1 -10.55 74.87 41.39
CA MET A 1 -10.55 73.94 40.24
C MET A 1 -10.21 72.57 40.77
N THR A 2 -11.13 71.65 40.58
CA THR A 2 -11.30 70.37 41.27
C THR A 2 -10.45 69.25 40.66
N ASP A 3 -10.08 68.31 41.54
CA ASP A 3 -9.43 67.01 41.34
C ASP A 3 -9.62 66.32 39.97
N SER A 4 -8.51 65.81 39.42
CA SER A 4 -8.54 64.68 38.49
C SER A 4 -7.49 63.63 38.90
N LYS A 5 -8.02 62.44 39.20
CA LYS A 5 -7.34 61.27 39.76
C LYS A 5 -6.43 60.60 38.72
N SER A 6 -5.27 60.15 39.18
CA SER A 6 -4.44 59.16 38.48
C SER A 6 -5.19 57.83 38.35
N PHE A 7 -5.21 57.23 37.16
CA PHE A 7 -5.47 55.81 36.97
C PHE A 7 -4.30 55.19 36.21
N SER A 8 -3.54 54.34 36.91
CA SER A 8 -2.55 53.45 36.36
C SER A 8 -3.22 52.10 36.12
N PHE A 9 -3.34 51.68 34.86
CA PHE A 9 -3.67 50.29 34.52
C PHE A 9 -2.39 49.59 34.09
N LYS A 10 -1.79 48.86 35.03
CA LYS A 10 -0.85 47.76 34.74
C LYS A 10 -1.71 46.55 34.34
N LEU A 11 -1.72 46.18 33.06
CA LEU A 11 -2.19 44.85 32.66
C LEU A 11 -1.11 43.82 33.03
N PRO A 12 -1.44 42.74 33.76
CA PRO A 12 -0.51 41.66 34.02
C PRO A 12 -0.31 40.83 32.75
N LEU A 13 0.93 40.73 32.28
CA LEU A 13 1.40 39.68 31.36
C LEU A 13 1.29 38.32 32.08
N LYS A 14 0.09 37.75 32.12
CA LYS A 14 -0.14 36.36 32.52
C LYS A 14 -1.42 35.88 31.84
N SER A 15 -1.26 35.23 30.69
CA SER A 15 -2.16 34.22 30.11
C SER A 15 -2.03 34.18 28.59
N MET A 16 -0.91 33.69 28.07
CA MET A 16 -0.78 33.40 26.64
C MET A 16 0.13 32.20 26.38
N ARG A 17 0.06 31.21 27.28
CA ARG A 17 0.87 29.98 27.20
C ARG A 17 0.14 28.72 27.70
N ARG A 18 -1.19 28.77 27.86
CA ARG A 18 -2.01 27.61 28.25
C ARG A 18 -2.96 27.14 27.14
N GLU A 19 -3.54 28.07 26.37
CA GLU A 19 -4.49 27.72 25.31
C GLU A 19 -3.88 26.98 24.11
N THR A 20 -2.60 27.20 23.78
CA THR A 20 -1.95 26.50 22.65
C THR A 20 -1.55 25.06 22.97
N THR A 21 -1.42 24.71 24.25
CA THR A 21 -1.17 23.33 24.71
C THR A 21 -2.45 22.54 24.86
N GLU A 22 -3.55 23.17 25.30
CA GLU A 22 -4.88 22.55 25.40
C GLU A 22 -5.47 22.23 24.01
N PHE A 23 -5.38 23.16 23.05
CA PHE A 23 -5.82 22.88 21.68
C PHE A 23 -5.07 21.72 21.01
N LYS A 24 -3.75 21.60 21.25
CA LYS A 24 -2.95 20.48 20.75
C LYS A 24 -3.24 19.17 21.47
N SER A 25 -3.59 19.20 22.76
CA SER A 25 -3.97 18.00 23.50
C SER A 25 -5.36 17.51 23.13
N ASP A 26 -6.29 18.42 22.82
CA ASP A 26 -7.65 18.06 22.42
C ASP A 26 -7.69 17.49 20.99
N GLU A 27 -6.86 18.02 20.08
CA GLU A 27 -6.70 17.48 18.72
C GLU A 27 -6.03 16.10 18.74
N ALA A 28 -5.00 15.91 19.57
CA ALA A 28 -4.34 14.62 19.77
C ALA A 28 -5.25 13.59 20.47
N ALA A 29 -6.04 14.01 21.46
CA ALA A 29 -7.01 13.14 22.12
C ALA A 29 -8.17 12.77 21.19
N CYS A 30 -8.57 13.68 20.29
CA CYS A 30 -9.57 13.41 19.25
C CYS A 30 -9.02 12.44 18.21
N GLU A 31 -7.77 12.61 17.75
CA GLU A 31 -7.09 11.64 16.88
C GLU A 31 -6.92 10.28 17.55
N GLU A 32 -6.57 10.23 18.84
CA GLU A 32 -6.42 9.00 19.61
C GLU A 32 -7.77 8.30 19.84
N GLN A 33 -8.84 9.05 20.09
CA GLN A 33 -10.21 8.51 20.17
C GLN A 33 -10.74 8.05 18.81
N LEU A 34 -10.44 8.76 17.72
CA LEU A 34 -10.76 8.34 16.36
C LEU A 34 -9.97 7.09 15.96
N GLN A 35 -8.68 7.02 16.30
CA GLN A 35 -7.87 5.83 16.11
C GLN A 35 -8.38 4.66 16.95
N ALA A 36 -8.77 4.89 18.21
CA ALA A 36 -9.34 3.87 19.07
C ALA A 36 -10.70 3.38 18.54
N SER A 37 -11.58 4.28 18.06
CA SER A 37 -12.87 3.88 17.48
C SER A 37 -12.70 3.18 16.13
N LEU A 38 -11.70 3.57 15.31
CA LEU A 38 -11.34 2.89 14.06
C LEU A 38 -10.68 1.52 14.30
N LEU A 39 -9.93 1.38 15.41
CA LEU A 39 -9.35 0.11 15.85
C LEU A 39 -10.40 -0.82 16.46
N GLU A 40 -11.40 -0.28 17.15
CA GLU A 40 -12.58 -1.04 17.64
C GLU A 40 -13.51 -1.47 16.49
N SER A 41 -13.46 -0.78 15.35
CA SER A 41 -14.20 -1.14 14.14
C SER A 41 -13.38 -1.97 13.13
N ILE A 42 -12.31 -2.66 13.56
CA ILE A 42 -11.70 -3.68 12.70
C ILE A 42 -12.70 -4.83 12.59
N THR A 43 -13.59 -4.73 11.60
CA THR A 43 -14.41 -5.84 11.16
C THR A 43 -13.47 -6.90 10.60
N TYR A 44 -13.26 -7.97 11.36
CA TYR A 44 -12.66 -9.17 10.81
C TYR A 44 -13.65 -9.74 9.81
N VAL A 45 -13.17 -9.96 8.60
CA VAL A 45 -13.95 -10.60 7.53
C VAL A 45 -13.47 -12.04 7.46
N GLU A 46 -14.31 -12.97 7.90
CA GLU A 46 -13.96 -14.40 7.96
C GLU A 46 -14.25 -15.12 6.64
N ASP A 47 -15.27 -14.67 5.90
CA ASP A 47 -15.69 -15.30 4.65
C ASP A 47 -16.16 -14.30 3.57
N TYR A 48 -16.45 -14.83 2.38
CA TYR A 48 -16.88 -14.05 1.23
C TYR A 48 -18.25 -13.37 1.42
N THR A 49 -19.15 -13.96 2.23
CA THR A 49 -20.46 -13.37 2.55
C THR A 49 -20.30 -12.13 3.41
N GLU A 50 -19.44 -12.19 4.42
CA GLU A 50 -19.10 -11.04 5.26
C GLU A 50 -18.41 -9.94 4.43
N LEU A 51 -17.50 -10.33 3.52
CA LEU A 51 -16.83 -9.38 2.63
C LEU A 51 -17.84 -8.62 1.78
N THR A 52 -18.75 -9.33 1.11
CA THR A 52 -19.76 -8.71 0.25
C THR A 52 -20.75 -7.86 1.02
N SER A 53 -21.06 -8.21 2.27
CA SER A 53 -21.90 -7.40 3.16
C SER A 53 -21.20 -6.09 3.53
N LEU A 54 -19.91 -6.16 3.90
CA LEU A 54 -19.10 -4.97 4.19
C LEU A 54 -18.96 -4.06 2.96
N VAL A 55 -18.73 -4.62 1.77
CA VAL A 55 -18.69 -3.85 0.52
C VAL A 55 -20.02 -3.13 0.29
N ALA A 56 -21.15 -3.83 0.47
CA ALA A 56 -22.47 -3.22 0.32
C ALA A 56 -22.70 -2.07 1.31
N GLU A 57 -22.25 -2.20 2.55
CA GLU A 57 -22.32 -1.12 3.55
C GLU A 57 -21.50 0.10 3.15
N LEU A 58 -20.27 -0.11 2.68
CA LEU A 58 -19.39 0.97 2.20
C LEU A 58 -19.98 1.67 0.97
N GLU A 59 -20.54 0.93 0.02
CA GLU A 59 -21.23 1.49 -1.15
C GLU A 59 -22.44 2.31 -0.75
N MET A 60 -23.27 1.82 0.18
CA MET A 60 -24.42 2.57 0.68
C MET A 60 -23.99 3.86 1.39
N ALA A 61 -22.92 3.82 2.18
CA ALA A 61 -22.35 4.99 2.84
C ALA A 61 -21.78 6.00 1.82
N ALA A 62 -21.13 5.53 0.75
CA ALA A 62 -20.60 6.39 -0.30
C ALA A 62 -21.70 7.00 -1.20
N GLN A 63 -22.85 6.31 -1.33
CA GLN A 63 -24.00 6.73 -2.14
C GLN A 63 -24.95 7.71 -1.43
N SER A 64 -24.79 7.98 -0.13
CA SER A 64 -25.66 8.92 0.61
C SER A 64 -25.54 10.34 0.03
N GLY A 65 -26.39 10.65 -0.97
CA GLY A 65 -26.37 11.89 -1.74
C GLY A 65 -26.65 11.74 -3.25
N ARG A 66 -26.65 10.52 -3.82
CA ARG A 66 -27.01 10.28 -5.24
C ARG A 66 -28.10 9.21 -5.33
N ALA A 67 -29.29 9.62 -5.76
CA ALA A 67 -30.38 8.69 -6.02
C ALA A 67 -30.16 8.00 -7.37
N GLY A 68 -30.00 6.68 -7.38
CA GLY A 68 -30.17 5.88 -8.60
C GLY A 68 -29.33 4.61 -8.68
N GLU A 69 -30.03 3.55 -9.10
CA GLU A 69 -29.57 2.26 -9.62
C GLU A 69 -29.20 1.16 -8.62
N THR A 70 -29.85 0.01 -8.75
CA THR A 70 -29.51 -1.24 -8.06
C THR A 70 -28.17 -1.74 -8.59
N THR A 71 -27.08 -1.23 -8.04
CA THR A 71 -25.73 -1.74 -8.35
C THR A 71 -25.65 -3.21 -7.93
N LYS A 72 -25.05 -4.03 -8.79
CA LYS A 72 -24.65 -5.39 -8.44
C LYS A 72 -23.74 -5.27 -7.21
N ARG A 73 -24.15 -5.83 -6.08
CA ARG A 73 -23.42 -5.72 -4.82
C ARG A 73 -22.37 -6.83 -4.72
N GLY A 74 -21.14 -6.48 -4.38
CA GLY A 74 -20.08 -7.44 -4.09
C GLY A 74 -18.76 -7.11 -4.78
N VAL A 75 -17.85 -8.08 -4.81
CA VAL A 75 -16.51 -7.89 -5.40
C VAL A 75 -16.60 -7.89 -6.93
N ASP A 76 -16.11 -6.83 -7.57
CA ASP A 76 -16.07 -6.71 -9.03
C ASP A 76 -14.79 -7.25 -9.68
N LEU A 77 -13.70 -7.30 -8.92
CA LEU A 77 -12.39 -7.74 -9.40
C LEU A 77 -11.54 -8.25 -8.23
N VAL A 78 -10.85 -9.35 -8.45
CA VAL A 78 -9.80 -9.84 -7.56
C VAL A 78 -8.44 -9.65 -8.22
N VAL A 79 -7.48 -9.07 -7.48
CA VAL A 79 -6.10 -8.89 -7.95
C VAL A 79 -5.14 -9.68 -7.08
N VAL A 80 -4.41 -10.62 -7.66
CA VAL A 80 -3.44 -11.49 -6.97
C VAL A 80 -2.01 -11.10 -7.35
N SER A 81 -1.22 -10.69 -6.37
CA SER A 81 0.14 -10.20 -6.61
C SER A 81 1.13 -11.28 -7.04
N HIS A 82 1.09 -12.47 -6.44
CA HIS A 82 1.97 -13.59 -6.78
C HIS A 82 1.46 -14.91 -6.15
N GLU A 83 2.09 -16.03 -6.50
CA GLU A 83 1.60 -17.38 -6.24
C GLU A 83 1.82 -17.92 -4.82
N PHE A 84 2.39 -17.13 -3.91
CA PHE A 84 2.60 -17.59 -2.54
C PHE A 84 1.29 -17.63 -1.78
N THR A 85 1.13 -18.61 -0.89
CA THR A 85 -0.14 -18.96 -0.28
C THR A 85 -0.70 -17.88 0.65
N ASP A 86 0.15 -17.01 1.18
CA ASP A 86 -0.25 -15.82 1.95
C ASP A 86 -0.75 -14.65 1.09
N HIS A 87 -0.75 -14.82 -0.24
CA HIS A 87 -1.29 -13.87 -1.22
C HIS A 87 -2.29 -14.52 -2.20
N MET A 88 -2.26 -15.85 -2.31
CA MET A 88 -3.07 -16.66 -3.22
C MET A 88 -3.56 -17.93 -2.51
N HIS A 89 -4.31 -17.75 -1.42
CA HIS A 89 -4.89 -18.87 -0.69
C HIS A 89 -6.03 -19.51 -1.49
N LYS A 90 -5.93 -20.81 -1.75
CA LYS A 90 -6.84 -21.52 -2.66
C LYS A 90 -8.28 -21.50 -2.16
N ASP A 91 -8.52 -21.91 -0.92
CA ASP A 91 -9.88 -22.09 -0.42
C ASP A 91 -10.63 -20.75 -0.36
N THR A 92 -9.93 -19.68 0.06
CA THR A 92 -10.46 -18.31 0.04
C THR A 92 -10.87 -17.86 -1.36
N LEU A 93 -10.06 -18.17 -2.37
CA LEU A 93 -10.40 -17.84 -3.76
C LEU A 93 -11.53 -18.70 -4.31
N LEU A 94 -11.66 -19.96 -3.88
CA LEU A 94 -12.75 -20.84 -4.30
C LEU A 94 -14.11 -20.48 -3.68
N ASP A 95 -14.12 -19.72 -2.57
CA ASP A 95 -15.35 -19.18 -1.98
C ASP A 95 -15.92 -17.97 -2.75
N ILE A 96 -15.14 -17.35 -3.63
CA ILE A 96 -15.57 -16.19 -4.44
C ILE A 96 -16.46 -16.65 -5.61
N ASP A 97 -17.47 -15.85 -5.97
CA ASP A 97 -18.33 -16.14 -7.13
C ASP A 97 -17.48 -16.36 -8.41
N PRO A 98 -17.62 -17.51 -9.10
CA PRO A 98 -16.95 -17.83 -10.38
C PRO A 98 -17.01 -16.75 -11.47
N LYS A 99 -18.01 -15.87 -11.42
CA LYS A 99 -18.19 -14.77 -12.39
C LYS A 99 -17.30 -13.57 -12.10
N VAL A 100 -16.71 -13.47 -10.91
CA VAL A 100 -15.78 -12.40 -10.56
C VAL A 100 -14.47 -12.63 -11.34
N PRO A 101 -14.04 -11.68 -12.16
CA PRO A 101 -12.78 -11.77 -12.88
C PRO A 101 -11.59 -11.72 -11.91
N VAL A 102 -10.55 -12.46 -12.24
CA VAL A 102 -9.30 -12.48 -11.48
C VAL A 102 -8.17 -11.97 -12.37
N MET A 103 -7.45 -10.96 -11.91
CA MET A 103 -6.17 -10.55 -12.48
C MET A 103 -5.04 -11.08 -11.61
N ALA A 104 -4.05 -11.74 -12.20
CA ALA A 104 -2.93 -12.27 -11.45
C ALA A 104 -1.62 -12.22 -12.25
N THR A 105 -0.47 -12.25 -11.59
CA THR A 105 0.81 -12.45 -12.31
C THR A 105 0.81 -13.80 -13.02
N SER A 106 1.51 -13.93 -14.15
CA SER A 106 1.38 -15.07 -15.07
C SER A 106 1.47 -16.45 -14.39
N LYS A 107 2.35 -16.60 -13.39
CA LYS A 107 2.48 -17.84 -12.63
C LYS A 107 1.27 -18.11 -11.73
N ALA A 108 0.81 -17.11 -10.98
CA ALA A 108 -0.41 -17.20 -10.18
C ALA A 108 -1.66 -17.44 -11.06
N ALA A 109 -1.79 -16.70 -12.16
CA ALA A 109 -2.87 -16.86 -13.14
C ALA A 109 -2.92 -18.29 -13.70
N GLY A 110 -1.77 -18.89 -14.04
CA GLY A 110 -1.69 -20.27 -14.49
C GLY A 110 -2.21 -21.28 -13.46
N ILE A 111 -1.87 -21.10 -12.18
CA ILE A 111 -2.35 -21.96 -11.09
C ILE A 111 -3.87 -21.80 -10.91
N ILE A 112 -4.36 -20.55 -10.85
CA ILE A 112 -5.78 -20.23 -10.65
C ILE A 112 -6.63 -20.79 -11.80
N ARG A 113 -6.21 -20.64 -13.06
CA ARG A 113 -6.87 -21.27 -14.22
C ARG A 113 -6.96 -22.79 -14.07
N GLY A 114 -5.92 -23.42 -13.53
CA GLY A 114 -5.87 -24.85 -13.27
C GLY A 114 -6.95 -25.33 -12.29
N TRP A 115 -7.47 -24.46 -11.43
CA TRP A 115 -8.56 -24.79 -10.50
C TRP A 115 -9.93 -24.87 -11.19
N LYS A 116 -10.06 -24.32 -12.41
CA LYS A 116 -11.31 -24.35 -13.21
C LYS A 116 -12.54 -23.80 -12.48
N HIS A 117 -12.31 -22.81 -11.61
CA HIS A 117 -13.35 -22.16 -10.83
C HIS A 117 -13.85 -20.88 -11.50
N PHE A 118 -12.93 -19.95 -11.79
CA PHE A 118 -13.28 -18.65 -12.36
C PHE A 118 -13.48 -18.70 -13.88
N ALA A 119 -14.50 -17.98 -14.34
CA ALA A 119 -14.81 -17.85 -15.77
C ALA A 119 -13.79 -16.97 -16.52
N ASN A 120 -13.21 -15.98 -15.85
CA ASN A 120 -12.25 -15.05 -16.44
C ASN A 120 -11.02 -14.88 -15.53
N VAL A 121 -9.85 -15.30 -16.02
CA VAL A 121 -8.56 -15.12 -15.34
C VAL A 121 -7.57 -14.52 -16.32
N VAL A 122 -7.08 -13.32 -16.03
CA VAL A 122 -6.23 -12.52 -16.92
C VAL A 122 -4.88 -12.25 -16.26
N ASP A 123 -3.83 -12.22 -17.09
CA ASP A 123 -2.50 -11.89 -16.63
C ASP A 123 -2.40 -10.38 -16.35
N ILE A 124 -1.71 -9.99 -15.28
CA ILE A 124 -1.38 -8.58 -15.03
C ILE A 124 -0.20 -8.20 -15.91
N ASP A 125 -0.44 -7.27 -16.83
CA ASP A 125 0.58 -6.72 -17.70
C ASP A 125 1.62 -5.88 -16.92
N ARG A 126 2.84 -5.85 -17.44
CA ARG A 126 3.91 -5.03 -16.88
C ARG A 126 3.60 -3.54 -17.10
N PHE A 127 3.93 -2.72 -16.12
CA PHE A 127 3.87 -1.27 -16.31
C PHE A 127 4.96 -0.80 -17.28
N ASP A 128 4.56 -0.07 -18.32
CA ASP A 128 5.41 0.41 -19.41
C ASP A 128 5.69 1.93 -19.35
N GLY A 129 5.04 2.65 -18.43
CA GLY A 129 5.14 4.10 -18.30
C GLY A 129 3.85 4.85 -18.62
N ASP A 130 2.85 4.19 -19.24
CA ASP A 130 1.52 4.75 -19.46
C ASP A 130 0.46 3.84 -18.78
N TRP A 131 -0.23 4.39 -17.79
CA TRP A 131 -1.22 3.64 -17.02
C TRP A 131 -2.43 3.19 -17.85
N ARG A 132 -2.68 3.86 -18.98
CA ARG A 132 -3.79 3.56 -19.89
C ARG A 132 -3.58 2.25 -20.65
N SER A 133 -2.33 1.87 -20.91
CA SER A 133 -1.96 0.61 -21.60
C SER A 133 -2.53 -0.61 -20.88
N ASN A 134 -2.69 -0.49 -19.57
CA ASN A 134 -3.17 -1.53 -18.67
C ASN A 134 -4.55 -1.19 -18.07
N SER A 135 -5.33 -0.37 -18.77
CA SER A 135 -6.73 -0.11 -18.41
C SER A 135 -7.57 -1.39 -18.49
N LEU A 136 -8.60 -1.46 -17.65
CA LEU A 136 -9.45 -2.64 -17.56
C LEU A 136 -10.45 -2.78 -18.71
N ALA A 137 -10.40 -1.90 -19.72
CA ALA A 137 -11.22 -1.99 -20.93
C ALA A 137 -11.14 -3.37 -21.60
N LYS A 138 -9.97 -4.04 -21.52
CA LYS A 138 -9.75 -5.40 -22.06
C LYS A 138 -10.53 -6.50 -21.33
N LEU A 139 -11.00 -6.25 -20.10
CA LEU A 139 -11.64 -7.28 -19.27
C LEU A 139 -13.16 -7.36 -19.44
N SER A 140 -13.76 -6.45 -20.22
CA SER A 140 -15.22 -6.35 -20.41
C SER A 140 -16.02 -6.34 -19.10
N ILE A 141 -15.45 -5.73 -18.04
CA ILE A 141 -16.08 -5.60 -16.73
C ILE A 141 -16.93 -4.33 -16.77
N GLY A 142 -18.23 -4.40 -17.02
CA GLY A 142 -19.11 -3.22 -17.07
C GLY A 142 -18.82 -2.25 -18.23
N ASP A 143 -19.61 -1.16 -18.30
CA ASP A 143 -19.77 -0.38 -19.54
C ASP A 143 -18.71 0.72 -19.78
N GLN A 144 -17.89 1.10 -18.78
CA GLN A 144 -16.79 2.07 -18.94
C GLN A 144 -15.68 1.82 -17.91
N GLN A 145 -14.49 1.37 -18.36
CA GLN A 145 -13.35 1.06 -17.47
C GLN A 145 -12.02 1.70 -17.87
N ASP A 146 -12.06 2.72 -18.73
CA ASP A 146 -10.87 3.49 -19.12
C ASP A 146 -10.33 4.34 -17.95
N TRP A 147 -11.08 4.42 -16.85
CA TRP A 147 -10.75 5.15 -15.65
C TRP A 147 -9.91 4.34 -14.65
N LEU A 148 -9.79 3.01 -14.81
CA LEU A 148 -9.11 2.10 -13.87
C LEU A 148 -8.09 1.24 -14.61
N GLY A 149 -6.90 1.08 -14.03
CA GLY A 149 -5.83 0.23 -14.57
C GLY A 149 -5.12 -0.57 -13.49
N VAL A 150 -4.61 -1.74 -13.85
CA VAL A 150 -3.89 -2.65 -12.95
C VAL A 150 -2.59 -3.09 -13.62
N SER A 151 -1.46 -2.81 -12.98
CA SER A 151 -0.14 -3.07 -13.55
C SER A 151 0.79 -3.79 -12.58
N ARG A 152 1.68 -4.61 -13.11
CA ARG A 152 2.80 -5.19 -12.38
C ARG A 152 4.03 -4.30 -12.54
N VAL A 153 4.63 -3.86 -11.43
CA VAL A 153 5.88 -3.09 -11.43
C VAL A 153 7.02 -3.98 -10.95
N ALA A 154 8.03 -4.19 -11.79
CA ALA A 154 9.13 -5.12 -11.53
C ALA A 154 10.37 -4.76 -12.37
N TYR A 155 11.49 -5.49 -12.21
CA TYR A 155 12.72 -5.35 -12.99
C TYR A 155 12.65 -5.91 -14.42
N ALA A 156 13.00 -5.11 -15.44
CA ALA A 156 12.92 -5.53 -16.85
C ALA A 156 14.01 -6.57 -17.19
N GLY A 157 13.61 -7.77 -17.61
CA GLY A 157 14.52 -8.78 -18.19
C GLY A 157 14.89 -9.97 -17.30
N SER A 158 14.60 -9.98 -16.00
CA SER A 158 14.72 -11.19 -15.19
C SER A 158 13.69 -11.26 -14.07
N ASP A 159 12.85 -12.29 -14.12
CA ASP A 159 11.87 -12.62 -13.07
C ASP A 159 12.45 -13.54 -11.97
N LEU A 160 13.77 -13.56 -11.80
CA LEU A 160 14.40 -14.38 -10.77
C LEU A 160 14.01 -13.85 -9.38
N LEU A 161 13.22 -14.66 -8.66
CA LEU A 161 12.57 -14.35 -7.38
C LEU A 161 11.43 -13.31 -7.49
N TYR A 162 10.42 -13.65 -8.31
CA TYR A 162 9.14 -12.97 -8.63
C TYR A 162 8.46 -12.09 -7.56
N TYR A 163 8.79 -12.23 -6.27
CA TYR A 163 8.07 -11.61 -5.16
C TYR A 163 8.51 -10.19 -4.79
N HIS A 164 9.71 -9.74 -5.18
CA HIS A 164 10.11 -8.31 -5.07
C HIS A 164 9.53 -7.45 -6.20
N SER A 165 8.23 -7.57 -6.42
CA SER A 165 7.47 -6.78 -7.38
C SER A 165 6.33 -6.05 -6.68
N ALA A 166 5.71 -5.11 -7.39
CA ALA A 166 4.53 -4.42 -6.93
C ALA A 166 3.33 -4.70 -7.83
N VAL A 167 2.15 -4.65 -7.23
CA VAL A 167 0.90 -4.40 -7.96
C VAL A 167 0.57 -2.93 -7.79
N MET A 168 0.27 -2.26 -8.90
CA MET A 168 -0.18 -0.87 -8.91
C MET A 168 -1.59 -0.81 -9.48
N ILE A 169 -2.50 -0.17 -8.73
CA ILE A 169 -3.84 0.17 -9.18
C ILE A 169 -3.85 1.67 -9.46
N THR A 170 -4.16 2.05 -10.69
CA THR A 170 -4.25 3.44 -11.13
C THR A 170 -5.68 3.80 -11.44
N PHE A 171 -6.13 4.98 -11.01
CA PHE A 171 -7.46 5.47 -11.35
C PHE A 171 -7.46 6.96 -11.69
N SER A 172 -8.26 7.34 -12.68
CA SER A 172 -8.44 8.72 -13.08
C SER A 172 -9.87 8.99 -13.58
N PRO A 173 -10.53 10.08 -13.14
CA PRO A 173 -11.85 10.45 -13.65
C PRO A 173 -11.83 10.87 -15.13
N SER A 174 -10.65 11.11 -15.71
CA SER A 174 -10.48 11.36 -17.14
C SER A 174 -9.28 10.56 -17.66
N PRO A 175 -9.46 9.71 -18.68
CA PRO A 175 -8.35 8.94 -19.23
C PRO A 175 -7.28 9.85 -19.81
N THR A 176 -7.58 11.10 -20.19
CA THR A 176 -6.59 12.04 -20.75
C THR A 176 -5.72 12.74 -19.70
N ALA A 177 -6.02 12.60 -18.40
CA ALA A 177 -5.37 13.32 -17.31
C ALA A 177 -4.33 12.47 -16.55
N SER A 178 -3.69 13.10 -15.56
CA SER A 178 -2.94 12.39 -14.52
C SER A 178 -3.83 11.39 -13.79
N ALA A 179 -3.23 10.33 -13.26
CA ALA A 179 -3.92 9.32 -12.45
C ALA A 179 -3.45 9.37 -11.00
N GLN A 180 -4.30 8.89 -10.09
CA GLN A 180 -3.88 8.51 -8.74
C GLN A 180 -3.47 7.04 -8.73
N GLY A 181 -2.44 6.71 -7.97
CA GLY A 181 -1.91 5.34 -7.86
C GLY A 181 -1.91 4.81 -6.43
N ILE A 182 -2.35 3.57 -6.25
CA ILE A 182 -2.13 2.77 -5.04
C ILE A 182 -1.10 1.70 -5.40
N ILE A 183 0.00 1.64 -4.65
CA ILE A 183 1.11 0.72 -4.93
C ILE A 183 1.28 -0.24 -3.76
N TYR A 184 1.15 -1.53 -4.06
CA TYR A 184 1.28 -2.61 -3.10
C TYR A 184 2.57 -3.39 -3.33
N THR A 185 3.45 -3.38 -2.34
CA THR A 185 4.79 -3.97 -2.36
C THR A 185 4.94 -4.95 -1.18
N PRO A 186 4.35 -6.16 -1.26
CA PRO A 186 4.25 -7.07 -0.11
C PRO A 186 5.60 -7.45 0.51
N HIS A 187 6.61 -7.63 -0.35
CA HIS A 187 7.96 -8.03 0.04
C HIS A 187 8.98 -6.90 -0.12
N GLY A 188 8.49 -5.70 -0.42
CA GLY A 188 9.30 -4.57 -0.86
C GLY A 188 9.76 -4.67 -2.31
N ILE A 189 10.34 -3.58 -2.79
CA ILE A 189 10.72 -3.41 -4.19
C ILE A 189 11.98 -2.56 -4.27
N SER A 190 12.83 -2.84 -5.26
CA SER A 190 13.97 -1.97 -5.55
C SER A 190 13.49 -0.62 -6.08
N PRO A 191 13.94 0.53 -5.53
CA PRO A 191 13.58 1.85 -6.05
C PRO A 191 13.80 1.99 -7.56
N GLU A 192 14.86 1.42 -8.10
CA GLU A 192 15.14 1.47 -9.55
C GLU A 192 14.01 0.86 -10.41
N ASN A 193 13.30 -0.16 -9.89
CA ASN A 193 12.16 -0.76 -10.59
C ASN A 193 10.93 0.15 -10.63
N LEU A 194 10.88 1.18 -9.78
CA LEU A 194 9.83 2.17 -9.75
C LEU A 194 10.12 3.37 -10.66
N SER A 195 11.28 3.41 -11.34
CA SER A 195 11.61 4.50 -12.27
C SER A 195 10.51 4.74 -13.32
N PRO A 196 9.91 3.70 -13.96
CA PRO A 196 8.82 3.92 -14.89
C PRO A 196 7.60 4.61 -14.25
N VAL A 197 7.31 4.33 -12.98
CA VAL A 197 6.21 4.97 -12.23
C VAL A 197 6.54 6.44 -11.94
N ALA A 198 7.77 6.71 -11.49
CA ALA A 198 8.22 8.07 -11.18
C ALA A 198 8.27 8.97 -12.41
N SER A 199 8.55 8.40 -13.60
CA SER A 199 8.60 9.11 -14.88
C SER A 199 7.38 8.86 -15.77
N ALA A 200 6.27 8.35 -15.23
CA ALA A 200 5.08 8.02 -16.00
C ALA A 200 4.51 9.25 -16.71
N ASP A 201 4.04 9.05 -17.94
CA ASP A 201 3.31 10.04 -18.71
C ASP A 201 2.05 9.37 -19.31
N PRO A 202 0.84 9.74 -18.86
CA PRO A 202 0.54 10.81 -17.90
C PRO A 202 1.06 10.54 -16.49
N LYS A 203 1.34 11.63 -15.77
CA LYS A 203 1.82 11.58 -14.38
C LYS A 203 0.91 10.73 -13.50
N ILE A 204 1.52 9.88 -12.69
CA ILE A 204 0.86 9.14 -11.60
C ILE A 204 1.19 9.83 -10.28
N GLU A 205 0.17 10.30 -9.58
CA GLU A 205 0.29 10.79 -8.20
C GLU A 205 0.08 9.62 -7.25
N THR A 206 1.15 9.19 -6.56
CA THR A 206 1.05 8.04 -5.65
C THR A 206 0.24 8.44 -4.42
N LEU A 207 -0.99 7.96 -4.34
CA LEU A 207 -1.89 8.23 -3.23
C LEU A 207 -1.47 7.45 -1.99
N ALA A 208 -1.29 6.13 -2.13
CA ALA A 208 -0.98 5.26 -1.02
C ALA A 208 0.08 4.22 -1.38
N LEU A 209 1.00 3.99 -0.45
CA LEU A 209 1.97 2.91 -0.46
C LEU A 209 1.55 1.85 0.56
N LEU A 210 1.29 0.63 0.11
CA LEU A 210 1.02 -0.53 0.95
C LEU A 210 2.30 -1.34 1.07
N HIS A 211 3.00 -1.19 2.20
CA HIS A 211 4.37 -1.69 2.37
C HIS A 211 4.63 -2.11 3.82
N GLY A 212 5.28 -3.26 4.01
CA GLY A 212 5.59 -3.79 5.34
C GLY A 212 6.83 -3.18 5.98
N LEU A 213 6.78 -2.98 7.29
CA LEU A 213 7.89 -2.51 8.11
C LEU A 213 8.86 -3.63 8.49
N GLN A 214 8.40 -4.89 8.50
CA GLN A 214 9.23 -6.05 8.86
C GLN A 214 10.27 -6.38 7.79
N ASP A 215 11.54 -6.38 8.21
CA ASP A 215 12.66 -6.90 7.44
C ASP A 215 12.84 -8.39 7.78
N ILE A 216 12.75 -9.24 6.75
CA ILE A 216 12.83 -10.69 6.89
C ILE A 216 13.85 -11.21 5.88
N ALA A 217 14.81 -12.00 6.37
CA ALA A 217 15.81 -12.67 5.54
C ALA A 217 16.02 -14.13 5.98
N LEU A 218 16.38 -14.98 5.03
CA LEU A 218 16.86 -16.35 5.29
C LEU A 218 18.37 -16.35 5.60
N PRO A 219 18.88 -17.37 6.29
CA PRO A 219 20.32 -17.60 6.37
C PRO A 219 20.86 -17.81 4.95
N MET A 220 22.06 -17.31 4.66
CA MET A 220 22.65 -17.19 3.31
C MET A 220 22.18 -16.01 2.47
N GLY A 221 21.45 -15.04 3.04
CA GLY A 221 21.28 -13.70 2.45
C GLY A 221 20.12 -13.56 1.47
N ALA A 222 19.24 -14.56 1.34
CA ALA A 222 18.01 -14.40 0.58
C ALA A 222 17.03 -13.49 1.35
N GLN A 223 16.85 -12.27 0.84
CA GLN A 223 15.91 -11.29 1.39
C GLN A 223 14.48 -11.69 1.04
N LEU A 224 13.62 -11.85 2.05
CA LEU A 224 12.20 -12.17 1.88
C LEU A 224 11.33 -10.92 1.92
N ASN A 225 11.55 -10.02 2.88
CA ASN A 225 10.84 -8.74 2.99
C ASN A 225 11.84 -7.62 3.23
N ARG A 226 11.80 -6.52 2.48
CA ARG A 226 12.80 -5.43 2.59
C ARG A 226 12.56 -4.41 3.72
N GLY A 227 11.42 -4.46 4.39
CA GLY A 227 11.13 -3.70 5.62
C GLY A 227 11.16 -2.17 5.51
N ALA A 228 11.12 -1.51 6.68
CA ALA A 228 10.84 -0.07 6.78
C ALA A 228 11.83 0.84 6.05
N HIS A 229 13.13 0.50 5.98
CA HIS A 229 14.10 1.33 5.25
C HIS A 229 13.88 1.32 3.74
N ASN A 230 13.51 0.17 3.18
CA ASN A 230 13.13 0.10 1.77
C ASN A 230 11.85 0.88 1.52
N GLY A 231 10.85 0.74 2.39
CA GLY A 231 9.62 1.52 2.31
C GLY A 231 9.86 3.03 2.37
N LEU A 232 10.80 3.52 3.19
CA LEU A 232 11.18 4.94 3.22
C LEU A 232 11.77 5.38 1.88
N LYS A 233 12.71 4.62 1.30
CA LYS A 233 13.28 4.92 -0.02
C LYS A 233 12.19 5.02 -1.09
N VAL A 234 11.24 4.06 -1.10
CA VAL A 234 10.09 4.07 -2.02
C VAL A 234 9.19 5.28 -1.79
N GLN A 235 8.86 5.59 -0.53
CA GLN A 235 8.04 6.74 -0.16
C GLN A 235 8.68 8.06 -0.62
N ARG A 236 9.99 8.24 -0.41
CA ARG A 236 10.73 9.44 -0.85
C ARG A 236 10.77 9.57 -2.37
N MET A 237 10.97 8.45 -3.07
CA MET A 237 11.03 8.43 -4.53
C MET A 237 9.69 8.81 -5.17
N LEU A 238 8.59 8.27 -4.65
CA LEU A 238 7.26 8.42 -5.26
C LEU A 238 6.42 9.53 -4.63
N GLY A 239 6.83 10.06 -3.48
CA GLY A 239 6.10 11.07 -2.74
C GLY A 239 4.73 10.59 -2.27
N SER A 240 4.59 9.31 -1.87
CA SER A 240 3.28 8.77 -1.51
C SER A 240 2.65 9.53 -0.35
N LYS A 241 1.36 9.88 -0.46
CA LYS A 241 0.64 10.66 0.56
C LYS A 241 0.35 9.84 1.81
N TYR A 242 -0.03 8.58 1.63
CA TYR A 242 -0.32 7.64 2.71
C TYR A 242 0.63 6.44 2.66
N TRP A 243 0.91 5.88 3.84
CA TRP A 243 1.59 4.60 4.00
C TRP A 243 0.73 3.69 4.89
N VAL A 244 0.26 2.59 4.31
CA VAL A 244 -0.48 1.53 5.01
C VAL A 244 0.45 0.33 5.24
N GLY A 245 0.66 -0.03 6.51
CA GLY A 245 1.46 -1.21 6.88
C GLY A 245 0.81 -2.50 6.39
N THR A 246 1.58 -3.41 5.80
CA THR A 246 1.10 -4.74 5.37
C THR A 246 2.13 -5.79 5.74
N HIS A 247 1.75 -7.06 5.92
CA HIS A 247 2.70 -8.14 6.26
C HIS A 247 3.47 -7.93 7.57
N ASP A 248 3.02 -6.99 8.41
CA ASP A 248 3.59 -6.68 9.72
C ASP A 248 2.98 -7.51 10.85
N GLU A 249 2.05 -8.41 10.50
CA GLU A 249 1.46 -9.40 11.38
C GLU A 249 2.53 -10.28 12.03
N VAL A 250 2.33 -10.61 13.31
CA VAL A 250 3.14 -11.62 14.00
C VAL A 250 2.73 -13.01 13.49
N LYS A 251 3.29 -13.44 12.36
CA LYS A 251 3.11 -14.80 11.85
C LYS A 251 3.71 -15.80 12.85
N ARG A 252 2.88 -16.61 13.52
CA ARG A 252 3.32 -17.78 14.31
C ARG A 252 3.93 -18.80 13.34
N GLY A 253 5.25 -18.80 13.22
CA GLY A 253 5.94 -19.65 12.24
C GLY A 253 5.96 -21.12 12.63
N GLY A 254 5.47 -21.99 11.75
CA GLY A 254 5.65 -23.45 11.84
C GLY A 254 6.64 -23.97 10.77
N GLY A 255 7.13 -25.19 10.95
CA GLY A 255 8.03 -25.87 10.00
C GLY A 255 9.52 -25.54 10.15
N VAL A 256 10.38 -26.26 9.44
CA VAL A 256 11.84 -26.17 9.57
C VAL A 256 12.38 -24.78 9.16
N VAL A 257 11.74 -24.12 8.17
CA VAL A 257 12.17 -22.81 7.65
C VAL A 257 11.99 -21.69 8.68
N SER A 258 10.97 -21.77 9.55
CA SER A 258 10.71 -20.70 10.52
C SER A 258 11.82 -20.53 11.55
N TRP A 259 12.53 -21.62 11.89
CA TRP A 259 13.68 -21.61 12.81
C TRP A 259 14.88 -20.82 12.26
N PHE A 260 14.95 -20.71 10.94
CA PHE A 260 16.05 -20.07 10.22
C PHE A 260 15.80 -18.59 9.88
N LEU A 261 14.56 -18.10 10.03
CA LEU A 261 14.21 -16.72 9.67
C LEU A 261 14.87 -15.69 10.60
N ARG A 262 15.62 -14.75 10.02
CA ARG A 262 16.04 -13.52 10.71
C ARG A 262 14.96 -12.48 10.50
N ARG A 263 14.37 -11.99 11.60
CA ARG A 263 13.35 -10.93 11.59
C ARG A 263 13.87 -9.70 12.32
N LYS A 264 13.85 -8.55 11.65
CA LYS A 264 14.14 -7.26 12.27
C LYS A 264 12.87 -6.41 12.20
N ARG A 265 12.36 -6.06 13.37
CA ARG A 265 11.16 -5.23 13.52
C ARG A 265 11.61 -3.86 14.04
N ILE A 266 11.35 -2.83 13.26
CA ILE A 266 11.54 -1.44 13.66
C ILE A 266 10.25 -0.68 13.37
N THR A 267 9.97 0.32 14.19
CA THR A 267 8.85 1.24 13.94
C THR A 267 9.21 2.23 12.84
N LEU A 268 8.20 2.84 12.22
CA LEU A 268 8.42 3.92 11.24
C LEU A 268 9.23 5.08 11.86
N ARG A 269 8.93 5.45 13.11
CA ARG A 269 9.69 6.49 13.84
C ARG A 269 11.17 6.13 13.94
N GLU A 270 11.49 4.93 14.39
CA GLU A 270 12.88 4.47 14.51
C GLU A 270 13.59 4.43 13.14
N ALA A 271 12.89 4.03 12.08
CA ALA A 271 13.44 4.03 10.73
C ALA A 271 13.79 5.45 10.26
N MET A 272 12.91 6.43 10.52
CA MET A 272 13.16 7.84 10.22
C MET A 272 14.30 8.42 11.05
N GLU A 273 14.38 8.10 12.34
CA GLU A 273 15.47 8.56 13.21
C GLU A 273 16.84 8.05 12.74
N ARG A 274 16.90 6.80 12.24
CA ARG A 274 18.12 6.21 11.66
C ARG A 274 18.48 6.82 10.30
N GLU A 275 17.49 7.11 9.44
CA GLU A 275 17.71 7.84 8.18
C GLU A 275 18.37 9.20 8.45
N VAL A 276 17.88 9.95 9.45
CA VAL A 276 18.47 11.24 9.85
C VAL A 276 19.92 11.11 10.36
N ARG A 277 20.26 9.98 10.98
CA ARG A 277 21.61 9.69 11.48
C ARG A 277 22.56 9.12 10.42
N GLY A 278 22.07 8.83 9.21
CA GLY A 278 22.86 8.16 8.17
C GLY A 278 23.12 6.67 8.45
N GLU A 279 22.26 6.02 9.23
CA GLU A 279 22.36 4.62 9.65
C GLU A 279 21.32 3.72 8.93
N ASP A 280 21.04 4.00 7.66
CA ASP A 280 19.96 3.36 6.87
C ASP A 280 20.27 1.91 6.43
N GLY A 281 21.43 1.38 6.83
CA GLY A 281 21.67 -0.06 6.90
C GLY A 281 21.90 -0.76 5.57
N GLU A 282 22.35 -0.06 4.52
CA GLU A 282 23.02 -0.75 3.41
C GLU A 282 24.42 -1.16 3.85
N GLY A 283 24.61 -2.48 4.01
CA GLY A 283 25.93 -3.06 4.11
C GLY A 283 26.78 -2.61 2.92
N SER A 284 27.93 -2.03 3.23
CA SER A 284 29.06 -1.85 2.33
C SER A 284 29.47 -3.21 1.74
N VAL A 285 28.89 -3.57 0.60
CA VAL A 285 29.43 -4.60 -0.30
C VAL A 285 29.59 -3.95 -1.65
N GLY A 286 30.77 -3.38 -1.90
CA GLY A 286 31.08 -2.70 -3.15
C GLY A 286 32.22 -1.69 -3.12
N LYS A 287 33.29 -1.92 -2.35
CA LYS A 287 34.59 -1.27 -2.57
C LYS A 287 35.72 -2.28 -2.37
N GLU A 288 35.80 -3.21 -3.31
CA GLU A 288 37.05 -3.87 -3.69
C GLU A 288 36.83 -4.52 -5.07
N LEU A 289 36.82 -3.69 -6.11
CA LEU A 289 37.26 -4.15 -7.43
C LEU A 289 38.75 -3.86 -7.48
N GLY A 290 39.53 -4.88 -7.11
CA GLY A 290 40.95 -4.92 -7.37
C GLY A 290 41.21 -4.76 -8.86
N GLU A 291 42.21 -3.93 -9.15
CA GLU A 291 42.81 -3.74 -10.47
C GLU A 291 43.12 -5.09 -11.13
N TYR A 292 42.65 -5.27 -12.37
CA TYR A 292 43.26 -6.25 -13.26
C TYR A 292 44.45 -5.56 -13.94
N PRO A 293 45.66 -6.15 -13.91
CA PRO A 293 46.79 -5.59 -14.63
C PRO A 293 46.59 -5.77 -16.15
N THR A 294 47.07 -4.75 -16.86
CA THR A 294 47.16 -4.56 -18.31
C THR A 294 47.67 -5.77 -19.09
#